data_AF-A0A963REM5-F1
#
_entry.id   AF-A0A963REM5-F1
#
_cell.length_a   1.000
_cell.length_b   1.000
_cell.length_c   1.000
_cell.angle_alpha   90.00
_cell.angle_beta   90.00
_cell.angle_gamma   90.00
#
_symmetry.space_group_name_H-M   'P 1'
#
loop_
_entity.id
_entity.type
_entity.pdbx_description
1 polymer ?
#
loop_
_entity_poly.entity_id
_entity_poly.type
_entity_poly.pdbx_seq_one_letter_code
_entity_poly.pdbx_strand_id
1 'polypeptide(L)'
;MNLEPTDDQQMLLDAFTRFLDEESSIARVRAALPTGFDAELWSGLGELGALGLRVAEDKGGLGLGLFDAVLLMEQAGRTLVSGPLAEALVANSLLADLGGDGELLGEAIAGSAVVTLAMHDAGEQPVQIVAGGAA
;
A
#
# COMPACT_ATOMS: atom_id res chain seq x y z
N MET A 1 28.91 -8.29 0.22
CA MET A 1 27.55 -7.70 0.23
C MET A 1 26.59 -8.87 0.14
N ASN A 2 25.72 -9.05 1.13
CA ASN A 2 24.66 -10.06 1.08
C ASN A 2 23.36 -9.34 0.73
N LEU A 3 22.70 -9.77 -0.34
CA LEU A 3 21.42 -9.22 -0.82
C LEU A 3 20.27 -10.21 -0.67
N GLU A 4 20.53 -11.39 -0.10
CA GLU A 4 19.51 -12.40 0.15
C GLU A 4 18.57 -11.90 1.26
N PRO A 5 17.24 -12.03 1.09
CA PRO A 5 16.28 -11.78 2.16
C PRO A 5 16.58 -12.65 3.38
N THR A 6 16.29 -12.14 4.57
CA THR A 6 16.24 -12.97 5.77
C THR A 6 15.10 -13.98 5.69
N ASP A 7 15.11 -14.99 6.55
CA ASP A 7 14.02 -15.98 6.62
C ASP A 7 12.65 -15.31 6.86
N ASP A 8 12.59 -14.31 7.75
CA ASP A 8 11.37 -13.55 8.02
C ASP A 8 10.91 -12.75 6.78
N GLN A 9 11.86 -12.15 6.06
CA GLN A 9 11.57 -11.43 4.82
C GLN A 9 11.11 -12.38 3.72
N GLN A 10 11.67 -13.58 3.65
CA GLN A 10 11.23 -14.60 2.71
C GLN A 10 9.80 -15.06 3.01
N MET A 11 9.47 -15.29 4.29
CA MET A 11 8.11 -15.63 4.70
C MET A 11 7.10 -14.53 4.37
N LEU A 12 7.46 -13.27 4.62
CA LEU A 12 6.65 -12.11 4.27
C LEU A 12 6.45 -12.01 2.74
N LEU A 13 7.52 -12.17 1.97
CA LEU A 13 7.49 -12.16 0.52
C LEU A 13 6.60 -13.27 -0.04
N ASP A 14 6.69 -14.49 0.49
CA ASP A 14 5.87 -15.62 0.09
C ASP A 14 4.37 -15.36 0.36
N ALA A 15 4.06 -14.69 1.47
CA ALA A 15 2.68 -14.31 1.81
C ALA A 15 2.11 -13.29 0.82
N PHE A 16 2.86 -12.21 0.53
CA PHE A 16 2.46 -11.21 -0.47
C PHE A 16 2.33 -11.81 -1.87
N THR A 17 3.28 -12.66 -2.25
CA THR A 17 3.28 -13.35 -3.55
C THR A 17 2.00 -14.16 -3.73
N ARG A 18 1.66 -15.00 -2.74
CA ARG A 18 0.46 -15.85 -2.79
C ARG A 18 -0.81 -15.01 -2.86
N PHE A 19 -0.94 -14.02 -1.98
CA PHE A 19 -2.11 -13.15 -1.95
C PHE A 19 -2.31 -12.41 -3.27
N LEU A 20 -1.24 -11.82 -3.84
CA LEU A 20 -1.34 -11.06 -5.08
C LEU A 20 -1.56 -11.96 -6.31
N ASP A 21 -1.02 -13.18 -6.33
CA ASP A 21 -1.30 -14.14 -7.40
C ASP A 21 -2.79 -14.55 -7.44
N GLU A 22 -3.44 -14.57 -6.27
CA GLU A 22 -4.87 -14.90 -6.12
C GLU A 22 -5.75 -13.67 -6.40
N GLU A 23 -5.47 -12.53 -5.76
CA GLU A 23 -6.36 -11.36 -5.71
C GLU A 23 -6.03 -10.27 -6.75
N SER A 24 -4.94 -10.40 -7.51
CA SER A 24 -4.56 -9.44 -8.55
C SER A 24 -4.45 -10.09 -9.94
N SER A 25 -5.37 -11.01 -10.24
CA SER A 25 -5.43 -11.66 -11.56
C SER A 25 -5.67 -10.66 -12.70
N ILE A 26 -5.22 -10.98 -13.92
CA ILE A 26 -5.40 -10.11 -15.10
C ILE A 26 -6.88 -9.77 -15.37
N ALA A 27 -7.81 -10.64 -14.97
CA ALA A 27 -9.24 -10.39 -15.10
C ALA A 27 -9.70 -9.28 -14.14
N ARG A 28 -9.23 -9.31 -12.88
CA ARG A 28 -9.50 -8.27 -11.88
C ARG A 28 -8.87 -6.94 -12.27
N VAL A 29 -7.61 -6.94 -12.70
CA VAL A 29 -6.92 -5.74 -13.20
C VAL A 29 -7.69 -5.09 -14.36
N ARG A 30 -8.17 -5.89 -15.32
CA ARG A 30 -9.01 -5.38 -16.43
C ARG A 30 -10.36 -4.85 -15.96
N ALA A 31 -10.97 -5.48 -14.97
CA ALA A 31 -12.24 -5.03 -14.40
C ALA A 31 -12.07 -3.70 -13.64
N ALA A 32 -10.93 -3.49 -12.97
CA ALA A 32 -10.59 -2.27 -12.26
C ALA A 32 -10.16 -1.12 -13.19
N LEU A 33 -9.86 -1.37 -14.46
CA LEU A 33 -9.37 -0.35 -15.41
C LEU A 33 -10.16 0.98 -15.44
N PRO A 34 -11.52 1.00 -15.33
CA PRO A 34 -12.26 2.26 -15.33
C PRO A 34 -11.96 3.18 -14.14
N THR A 35 -11.54 2.62 -13.00
CA THR A 35 -11.26 3.35 -11.75
C THR A 35 -9.82 3.21 -11.28
N GLY A 36 -9.04 2.33 -11.91
CA GLY A 36 -7.69 1.93 -11.48
C GLY A 36 -7.63 1.37 -10.06
N PHE A 37 -8.77 0.99 -9.49
CA PHE A 37 -8.90 0.67 -8.07
C PHE A 37 -9.81 -0.53 -7.87
N ASP A 38 -9.28 -1.54 -7.18
CA ASP A 38 -10.01 -2.72 -6.74
C ASP A 38 -10.16 -2.68 -5.21
N ALA A 39 -11.38 -2.38 -4.74
CA ALA A 39 -11.65 -2.19 -3.33
C ALA A 39 -11.50 -3.46 -2.48
N GLU A 40 -11.79 -4.63 -3.06
CA GLU A 40 -11.67 -5.91 -2.35
C GLU A 40 -10.19 -6.31 -2.22
N LEU A 41 -9.41 -6.12 -3.29
CA LEU A 41 -7.94 -6.24 -3.23
C LEU A 41 -7.35 -5.30 -2.17
N TRP A 42 -7.81 -4.05 -2.14
CA TRP A 42 -7.32 -3.04 -1.19
C TRP A 42 -7.63 -3.40 0.27
N SER A 43 -8.85 -3.89 0.55
CA SER A 43 -9.22 -4.39 1.87
C SER A 43 -8.34 -5.58 2.28
N GLY A 44 -8.09 -6.52 1.37
CA GLY A 44 -7.23 -7.67 1.64
C GLY A 44 -5.76 -7.28 1.90
N LEU A 45 -5.25 -6.24 1.21
CA LEU A 45 -3.93 -5.67 1.52
C LEU A 45 -3.88 -5.07 2.94
N GLY A 46 -4.97 -4.45 3.40
CA GLY A 46 -5.12 -3.99 4.78
C GLY A 46 -5.10 -5.13 5.79
N GLU A 47 -5.89 -6.17 5.55
CA GLU A 47 -5.95 -7.38 6.40
C GLU A 47 -4.60 -8.11 6.51
N LEU A 48 -3.83 -8.14 5.42
CA LEU A 48 -2.48 -8.71 5.37
C LEU A 48 -1.43 -7.81 6.06
N GLY A 49 -1.80 -6.60 6.47
CA GLY A 49 -0.92 -5.61 7.09
C GLY A 49 -0.03 -4.86 6.10
N ALA A 50 -0.23 -5.02 4.80
CA ALA A 50 0.58 -4.39 3.76
C ALA A 50 0.50 -2.85 3.80
N LEU A 51 -0.68 -2.30 4.11
CA LEU A 51 -0.89 -0.84 4.17
C LEU A 51 -0.30 -0.20 5.44
N GLY A 52 -0.05 -0.99 6.48
CA GLY A 52 0.61 -0.61 7.72
C GLY A 52 2.08 -1.05 7.80
N LEU A 53 2.65 -1.56 6.71
CA LEU A 53 3.97 -2.21 6.69
C LEU A 53 5.08 -1.37 7.34
N ARG A 54 5.09 -0.07 7.02
CA ARG A 54 6.10 0.89 7.49
C ARG A 54 5.68 1.73 8.68
N VAL A 55 4.46 1.55 9.16
CA VAL A 55 3.94 2.24 10.34
C VAL A 55 4.47 1.52 11.58
N ALA A 56 4.90 2.27 12.59
CA ALA A 56 5.42 1.68 13.83
C ALA A 56 4.39 0.78 14.53
N GLU A 57 4.86 -0.27 15.22
CA GLU A 57 3.99 -1.25 15.90
C GLU A 57 3.10 -0.59 16.98
N ASP A 58 3.61 0.41 17.70
CA ASP A 58 2.87 1.16 18.71
C ASP A 58 1.75 2.04 18.13
N LYS A 59 1.73 2.21 16.81
CA LYS A 59 0.69 2.89 16.02
C LYS A 59 -0.15 1.92 15.20
N GLY A 60 -0.03 0.61 15.44
CA GLY A 60 -0.83 -0.43 14.80
C GLY A 60 -0.27 -0.98 13.48
N GLY A 61 0.94 -0.60 13.09
CA GLY A 61 1.61 -1.14 11.90
C GLY A 61 2.54 -2.32 12.19
N LEU A 62 3.39 -2.67 11.22
CA LEU A 62 4.36 -3.76 11.30
C LEU A 62 5.79 -3.31 11.63
N GLY A 63 6.06 -2.01 11.66
CA GLY A 63 7.38 -1.44 12.01
C GLY A 63 8.50 -1.81 11.04
N LEU A 64 8.18 -2.29 9.84
CA LEU A 64 9.18 -2.76 8.88
C LEU A 64 9.83 -1.63 8.08
N GLY A 65 10.97 -1.95 7.47
CA GLY A 65 11.83 -0.99 6.81
C GLY A 65 11.47 -0.72 5.35
N LEU A 66 12.28 0.14 4.73
CA LEU A 66 12.17 0.43 3.30
C LEU A 66 12.41 -0.81 2.43
N PHE A 67 13.32 -1.71 2.86
CA PHE A 67 13.64 -2.90 2.09
C PHE A 67 12.44 -3.85 2.00
N ASP A 68 11.73 -4.06 3.12
CA ASP A 68 10.51 -4.89 3.15
C ASP A 68 9.41 -4.29 2.27
N ALA A 69 9.30 -2.96 2.24
CA ALA A 69 8.40 -2.26 1.32
C ALA A 69 8.79 -2.45 -0.15
N VAL A 70 10.09 -2.49 -0.47
CA VAL A 70 10.55 -2.79 -1.83
C VAL A 70 10.18 -4.21 -2.25
N LEU A 71 10.30 -5.19 -1.34
CA LEU A 71 9.90 -6.58 -1.60
C LEU A 71 8.40 -6.68 -1.92
N LEU A 72 7.54 -5.99 -1.14
CA LEU A 72 6.11 -5.88 -1.45
C LEU A 72 5.87 -5.23 -2.81
N MET A 73 6.54 -4.10 -3.08
CA MET A 73 6.35 -3.35 -4.33
C MET A 73 6.82 -4.11 -5.57
N GLU A 74 7.83 -4.98 -5.46
CA GLU A 74 8.24 -5.87 -6.55
C GLU A 74 7.10 -6.83 -6.93
N GLN A 75 6.44 -7.43 -5.93
CA GLN A 75 5.30 -8.31 -6.17
C GLN A 75 4.08 -7.53 -6.69
N ALA A 76 3.82 -6.34 -6.13
CA ALA A 76 2.75 -5.48 -6.59
C ALA A 76 2.91 -5.07 -8.05
N GLY A 77 4.14 -4.77 -8.47
CA GLY A 77 4.49 -4.49 -9.87
C GLY A 77 4.32 -5.71 -10.77
N ARG A 78 4.70 -6.91 -10.30
CA ARG A 78 4.56 -8.17 -11.03
C ARG A 78 3.09 -8.46 -11.40
N THR A 79 2.15 -8.11 -10.54
CA THR A 79 0.71 -8.40 -10.72
C THR A 79 -0.12 -7.19 -11.16
N LEU A 80 0.50 -6.02 -11.36
CA LEU A 80 -0.17 -4.76 -11.71
C LEU A 80 -1.28 -4.40 -10.71
N VAL A 81 -0.95 -4.39 -9.42
CA VAL A 81 -1.89 -4.06 -8.34
C VAL A 81 -2.69 -2.80 -8.68
N SER A 82 -4.01 -2.93 -8.62
CA SER A 82 -4.96 -1.87 -8.95
C SER A 82 -5.24 -1.01 -7.71
N GLY A 83 -4.35 -0.06 -7.44
CA GLY A 83 -4.51 0.93 -6.38
C GLY A 83 -3.20 1.66 -6.04
N PRO A 84 -3.27 2.77 -5.30
CA PRO A 84 -2.14 3.67 -5.04
C PRO A 84 -1.23 3.16 -3.92
N LEU A 85 -0.75 1.92 -4.03
CA LEU A 85 -0.02 1.24 -2.95
C LEU A 85 1.27 1.98 -2.56
N ALA A 86 2.04 2.45 -3.53
CA ALA A 86 3.30 3.16 -3.27
C ALA A 86 3.05 4.46 -2.50
N GLU A 87 2.07 5.25 -2.93
CA GLU A 87 1.68 6.50 -2.29
C GLU A 87 1.11 6.26 -0.89
N ALA A 88 0.26 5.24 -0.73
CA ALA A 88 -0.33 4.91 0.56
C ALA A 88 0.74 4.49 1.59
N LEU A 89 1.73 3.68 1.18
CA LEU A 89 2.84 3.31 2.07
C LEU A 89 3.59 4.53 2.61
N VAL A 90 3.84 5.53 1.75
CA VAL A 90 4.51 6.78 2.16
C VAL A 90 3.57 7.65 2.98
N ALA A 91 2.33 7.83 2.54
CA ALA A 91 1.36 8.71 3.18
C ALA A 91 0.98 8.21 4.58
N ASN A 92 0.77 6.91 4.76
CA ASN A 92 0.46 6.29 6.06
C ASN A 92 1.64 6.42 7.03
N SER A 93 2.88 6.20 6.55
CA SER A 93 4.09 6.42 7.36
C SER A 93 4.21 7.87 7.80
N LEU A 94 3.98 8.83 6.89
CA LEU A 94 4.04 10.26 7.21
C LEU A 94 2.91 10.69 8.16
N LEU A 95 1.69 10.20 7.95
CA LEU A 95 0.55 10.48 8.82
C LEU A 95 0.84 10.00 10.25
N ALA A 96 1.42 8.81 10.38
CA ALA A 96 1.86 8.27 11.66
C ALA A 96 2.99 9.10 12.28
N ASP A 97 4.04 9.41 11.54
CA ASP A 97 5.26 10.06 12.06
C ASP A 97 5.06 11.53 12.44
N LEU A 98 4.20 12.24 11.70
CA LEU A 98 3.90 13.64 11.95
C LEU A 98 2.80 13.86 13.00
N GLY A 99 2.28 12.78 13.60
CA GLY A 99 1.24 12.85 14.62
C GLY A 99 -0.09 13.35 14.08
N GLY A 100 -0.46 12.91 12.87
CA GLY A 100 -1.75 13.21 12.26
C GLY A 100 -2.92 12.52 12.96
N ASP A 101 -4.06 12.48 12.27
CA ASP A 101 -5.27 11.87 12.79
C ASP A 101 -5.11 10.35 12.95
N GLY A 102 -5.19 9.87 14.19
CA GLY A 102 -5.03 8.46 14.53
C GLY A 102 -6.21 7.59 14.11
N GLU A 103 -7.42 8.14 14.02
CA GLU A 103 -8.60 7.42 13.51
C GLU A 103 -8.44 7.18 12.01
N LEU A 104 -8.08 8.24 11.26
CA LEU A 104 -7.77 8.14 9.83
C LEU A 104 -6.61 7.17 9.54
N LEU A 105 -5.56 7.20 10.37
CA LEU A 105 -4.46 6.24 10.25
C LEU A 105 -4.96 4.80 10.41
N GLY A 106 -5.79 4.53 11.41
CA GLY A 106 -6.40 3.23 11.64
C GLY A 106 -7.22 2.75 10.44
N GLU A 107 -8.04 3.63 9.87
CA GLU A 107 -8.81 3.32 8.65
C GLU A 107 -7.92 3.06 7.43
N ALA A 108 -6.84 3.83 7.29
CA ALA A 108 -5.93 3.74 6.16
C ALA A 108 -5.11 2.44 6.17
N ILE A 109 -4.59 2.03 7.34
CA ILE A 109 -3.84 0.77 7.46
C ILE A 109 -4.76 -0.45 7.41
N ALA A 110 -6.03 -0.31 7.79
CA ALA A 110 -7.04 -1.36 7.66
C ALA A 110 -7.59 -1.49 6.23
N GLY A 111 -7.29 -0.55 5.33
CA GLY A 111 -7.79 -0.55 3.95
C GLY A 111 -9.23 -0.06 3.78
N SER A 112 -9.84 0.53 4.82
CA SER A 112 -11.17 1.16 4.71
C SER A 112 -11.12 2.61 4.25
N ALA A 113 -9.95 3.25 4.33
CA ALA A 113 -9.66 4.55 3.75
C ALA A 113 -8.44 4.47 2.82
N VAL A 114 -8.39 5.40 1.86
CA VAL A 114 -7.21 5.60 1.00
C VAL A 114 -6.63 6.97 1.33
N VAL A 115 -5.37 6.98 1.80
CA VAL A 115 -4.61 8.21 2.06
C VAL A 115 -3.48 8.30 1.05
N THR A 116 -3.24 9.51 0.54
CA THR A 116 -2.25 9.80 -0.49
C THR A 116 -1.59 11.16 -0.24
N LEU A 117 -0.69 11.55 -1.13
CA LEU A 117 0.02 12.83 -1.08
C LEU A 117 -0.47 13.77 -2.18
N ALA A 118 -0.80 14.99 -1.80
CA ALA A 118 -0.98 16.09 -2.73
C ALA A 118 0.39 16.71 -3.05
N MET A 119 0.85 16.56 -4.29
CA MET A 119 2.15 17.06 -4.73
C MET A 119 2.12 18.55 -5.11
N HIS A 120 0.93 19.08 -5.38
CA HIS A 120 0.68 20.49 -5.65
C HIS A 120 -0.19 21.11 -4.54
N ASP A 121 -0.22 22.43 -4.49
CA ASP A 121 -1.05 23.16 -3.54
C ASP A 121 -2.54 22.83 -3.79
N ALA A 122 -3.21 22.24 -2.80
CA ALA A 122 -4.61 21.86 -2.87
C ALA A 122 -5.56 23.07 -2.94
N GLY A 123 -5.12 24.27 -2.51
CA GLY A 123 -5.87 25.51 -2.65
C GLY A 123 -5.89 26.06 -4.08
N GLU A 124 -4.83 25.79 -4.86
CA GLU A 124 -4.75 26.18 -6.28
C GLU A 124 -5.22 25.07 -7.21
N GLN A 125 -4.88 23.82 -6.90
CA GLN A 125 -5.20 22.62 -7.68
C GLN A 125 -5.90 21.61 -6.76
N PRO A 126 -7.22 21.77 -6.55
CA PRO A 126 -7.98 20.93 -5.62
C PRO A 126 -8.19 19.50 -6.12
N VAL A 127 -8.05 19.26 -7.43
CA VAL A 127 -8.13 17.94 -8.05
C VAL A 127 -6.75 17.57 -8.58
N GLN A 128 -6.16 16.51 -8.04
CA GLN A 128 -4.84 16.02 -8.42
C GLN A 128 -4.90 14.53 -8.69
N ILE A 129 -4.15 14.08 -9.69
CA ILE A 129 -4.04 12.67 -10.03
C ILE A 129 -3.09 12.02 -9.03
N VAL A 130 -3.52 10.90 -8.46
CA VAL A 130 -2.64 10.00 -7.70
C VAL A 130 -1.98 9.06 -8.69
N ALA A 131 -0.65 9.03 -8.77
CA ALA A 131 0.04 8.32 -9.86
C ALA A 131 -0.25 6.80 -9.88
N GLY A 132 -0.53 6.20 -8.72
CA GLY A 132 -0.97 4.81 -8.56
C GLY A 132 -2.49 4.61 -8.48
N GLY A 133 -3.30 5.68 -8.46
CA GLY A 133 -4.75 5.59 -8.64
C GLY A 133 -5.12 5.90 -10.10
N ALA A 134 -6.26 5.44 -10.62
CA ALA A 134 -6.70 6.05 -11.88
C ALA A 134 -7.11 7.52 -11.67
N ALA A 135 -6.91 8.27 -12.74
CA ALA A 135 -7.39 9.64 -12.90
C ALA A 135 -8.92 9.73 -12.94
#